data_AF-A0A918AL37-F1
#
_entry.id   AF-A0A918AL37-F1
#
_cell.length_a   1.000
_cell.length_b   1.000
_cell.length_c   1.000
_cell.angle_alpha   90.00
_cell.angle_beta   90.00
_cell.angle_gamma   90.00
#
_symmetry.space_group_name_H-M   'P 1'
#
loop_
_entity.id
_entity.type
_entity.pdbx_description
1 polymer ?
#
loop_
_entity_poly.entity_id
_entity_poly.type
_entity_poly.pdbx_seq_one_letter_code
_entity_poly.pdbx_strand_id
1 'polypeptide(L)'
;MRSTRLGPDFTRLWLAKAVSNVGDGMALAAGPLLLASLTDDPLLIGGAVFVQQLPWLLFSLVSGVFVDRLDRRKLVVVVDLARAAVVAALALAVATGHASVAVVYACLFLLGTGETLADNASGAMLPSLVGPAELPRANARLMAVNLLGNQLSGPPLGGALFVLAAALPFGLDAASFALSALLVAAVRGVPARAPAPRRSVRSEIGDALRWLWRHRVLRVIALCLCLMNVALTGVLAVLVLYARERLGLGEAGYGLLLSASAVGGVVGTLIAARVIARFGPSVVLRAGLVVETSTHLSLALARSPWVAGATMGLFGVHAVVWNVVTHSVRQREVPDELRGRVGSAYFLLVIGGSAIGALLGGALAAWFGITAPTWVAFTVMVVLTATAWRHFAAADQPTSDQPATGQPTSA
;
A
#
# COMPACT_ATOMS: atom_id res chain seq x y z
N MET A 1 24.40 23.37 5.95
CA MET A 1 23.82 22.68 4.78
C MET A 1 22.73 23.57 4.19
N ARG A 2 22.97 24.22 3.04
CA ARG A 2 21.95 25.07 2.41
C ARG A 2 20.81 24.17 1.93
N SER A 3 19.58 24.44 2.36
CA SER A 3 18.37 23.78 1.88
C SER A 3 18.23 24.00 0.37
N THR A 4 18.75 23.08 -0.43
CA THR A 4 18.43 22.95 -1.85
C THR A 4 16.92 22.76 -1.95
N ARG A 5 16.23 23.78 -2.49
CA ARG A 5 14.79 23.70 -2.75
C ARG A 5 14.58 22.56 -3.75
N LEU A 6 13.58 21.70 -3.53
CA LEU A 6 13.28 20.52 -4.37
C LEU A 6 12.87 20.86 -5.81
N GLY A 7 12.85 22.14 -6.20
CA GLY A 7 12.54 22.60 -7.54
C GLY A 7 11.05 22.87 -7.79
N PRO A 8 10.72 23.64 -8.83
CA PRO A 8 9.34 23.98 -9.18
C PRO A 8 8.57 22.78 -9.75
N ASP A 9 9.22 21.91 -10.52
CA ASP A 9 8.57 20.72 -11.10
C ASP A 9 8.20 19.67 -10.04
N PHE A 10 9.07 19.44 -9.05
CA PHE A 10 8.70 18.65 -7.88
C PHE A 10 7.52 19.28 -7.14
N THR A 11 7.53 20.61 -6.93
CA THR A 11 6.43 21.29 -6.23
C THR A 11 5.10 21.11 -6.95
N ARG A 12 5.09 21.16 -8.29
CA ARG A 12 3.89 20.88 -9.10
C ARG A 12 3.38 19.45 -8.91
N LEU A 13 4.28 18.45 -9.00
CA LEU A 13 3.92 17.06 -8.74
C LEU A 13 3.42 16.86 -7.29
N TRP A 14 4.08 17.48 -6.33
CA TRP A 14 3.73 17.41 -4.92
C TRP A 14 2.35 18.01 -4.64
N LEU A 15 2.04 19.18 -5.22
CA LEU A 15 0.71 19.79 -5.14
C LEU A 15 -0.35 18.95 -5.83
N ALA A 16 -0.05 18.38 -7.01
CA ALA A 16 -0.96 17.50 -7.72
C ALA A 16 -1.35 16.30 -6.84
N LYS A 17 -0.35 15.61 -6.26
CA LYS A 17 -0.58 14.51 -5.32
C LYS A 17 -1.27 14.97 -4.05
N ALA A 18 -0.97 16.14 -3.51
CA ALA A 18 -1.65 16.63 -2.31
C ALA A 18 -3.16 16.83 -2.55
N VAL A 19 -3.53 17.48 -3.65
CA VAL A 19 -4.93 17.72 -4.01
C VAL A 19 -5.65 16.39 -4.30
N SER A 20 -5.06 15.52 -5.13
CA SER A 20 -5.70 14.26 -5.51
C SER A 20 -5.85 13.30 -4.34
N ASN A 21 -4.89 13.24 -3.42
CA ASN A 21 -4.99 12.37 -2.23
C ASN A 21 -6.08 12.82 -1.26
N VAL A 22 -6.33 14.13 -1.13
CA VAL A 22 -7.47 14.62 -0.34
C VAL A 22 -8.78 14.21 -1.01
N GLY A 23 -8.87 14.34 -2.33
CA GLY A 23 -9.97 13.83 -3.15
C GLY A 23 -10.25 12.34 -2.93
N ASP A 24 -9.22 11.51 -3.13
CA ASP A 24 -9.26 10.07 -2.92
C ASP A 24 -9.73 9.70 -1.51
N GLY A 25 -9.22 10.40 -0.49
CA GLY A 25 -9.63 10.16 0.89
C GLY A 25 -11.09 10.52 1.16
N MET A 26 -11.63 11.57 0.52
CA MET A 26 -13.06 11.89 0.61
C MET A 26 -13.91 10.77 0.00
N ALA A 27 -13.54 10.30 -1.20
CA ALA A 27 -14.24 9.22 -1.89
C ALA A 27 -14.15 7.88 -1.14
N LEU A 28 -13.03 7.61 -0.45
CA LEU A 28 -12.81 6.42 0.36
C LEU A 28 -13.86 6.27 1.48
N ALA A 29 -14.25 7.37 2.15
CA ALA A 29 -15.31 7.36 3.14
C ALA A 29 -16.71 7.45 2.52
N ALA A 30 -16.87 8.28 1.48
CA ALA A 30 -18.17 8.52 0.85
C ALA A 30 -18.68 7.30 0.07
N GLY A 31 -17.82 6.45 -0.48
CA GLY A 31 -18.20 5.25 -1.23
C GLY A 31 -19.03 4.25 -0.41
N PRO A 32 -18.54 3.76 0.74
CA PRO A 32 -19.31 2.90 1.65
C PRO A 32 -20.60 3.56 2.16
N LEU A 33 -20.56 4.87 2.46
CA LEU A 33 -21.76 5.62 2.90
C LEU A 33 -22.82 5.70 1.79
N LEU A 34 -22.40 5.93 0.54
CA LEU A 34 -23.28 5.92 -0.61
C LEU A 34 -23.92 4.54 -0.79
N LEU A 35 -23.16 3.46 -0.67
CA LEU A 35 -23.71 2.11 -0.74
C LEU A 35 -24.68 1.81 0.39
N ALA A 36 -24.36 2.22 1.63
CA ALA A 36 -25.27 2.08 2.77
C ALA A 36 -26.57 2.88 2.59
N SER A 37 -26.57 3.94 1.78
CA SER A 37 -27.80 4.67 1.42
C SER A 37 -28.61 4.00 0.29
N LEU A 38 -28.02 3.04 -0.43
CA LEU A 38 -28.62 2.36 -1.58
C LEU A 38 -29.04 0.91 -1.28
N THR A 39 -28.47 0.29 -0.24
CA THR A 39 -28.76 -1.09 0.15
C THR A 39 -28.48 -1.32 1.64
N ASP A 40 -29.25 -2.22 2.25
CA ASP A 40 -29.06 -2.69 3.62
C ASP A 40 -28.17 -3.94 3.71
N ASP A 41 -27.72 -4.49 2.58
CA ASP A 41 -26.87 -5.70 2.55
C ASP A 41 -25.42 -5.38 2.98
N PRO A 42 -24.95 -5.92 4.13
CA PRO A 42 -23.59 -5.67 4.62
C PRO A 42 -22.50 -6.16 3.67
N LEU A 43 -22.75 -7.19 2.86
CA LEU A 43 -21.79 -7.69 1.87
C LEU A 43 -21.60 -6.68 0.74
N LEU A 44 -22.68 -6.04 0.29
CA LEU A 44 -22.61 -5.01 -0.75
C LEU A 44 -21.96 -3.72 -0.23
N ILE A 45 -22.21 -3.34 1.02
CA ILE A 45 -21.56 -2.18 1.64
C ILE A 45 -20.06 -2.44 1.84
N GLY A 46 -19.70 -3.58 2.44
CA GLY A 46 -18.31 -3.97 2.67
C GLY A 46 -17.52 -4.22 1.38
N GLY A 47 -18.20 -4.67 0.32
CA GLY A 47 -17.62 -4.90 -0.99
C GLY A 47 -17.05 -3.64 -1.66
N ALA A 48 -17.43 -2.44 -1.23
CA ALA A 48 -16.92 -1.18 -1.75
C ALA A 48 -15.38 -1.10 -1.71
N VAL A 49 -14.83 -1.37 -0.52
CA VAL A 49 -13.37 -1.32 -0.27
C VAL A 49 -12.66 -2.39 -1.09
N PHE A 50 -13.25 -3.59 -1.19
CA PHE A 50 -12.71 -4.67 -2.00
C PHE A 50 -12.67 -4.31 -3.48
N VAL A 51 -13.78 -3.81 -4.05
CA VAL A 51 -13.88 -3.42 -5.45
C VAL A 51 -12.91 -2.28 -5.79
N GLN A 52 -12.70 -1.34 -4.87
CA GLN A 52 -11.72 -0.26 -5.03
C GLN A 52 -10.27 -0.77 -5.02
N GLN A 53 -9.95 -1.78 -4.20
CA GLN A 53 -8.61 -2.36 -4.13
C GLN A 53 -8.34 -3.44 -5.19
N LEU A 54 -9.38 -4.05 -5.75
CA LEU A 54 -9.29 -5.13 -6.74
C LEU A 54 -8.40 -4.77 -7.96
N PRO A 55 -8.46 -3.56 -8.54
CA PRO A 55 -7.57 -3.16 -9.62
C PRO A 55 -6.08 -3.28 -9.28
N TRP A 56 -5.69 -3.01 -8.05
CA TRP A 56 -4.30 -3.20 -7.64
C TRP A 56 -3.89 -4.67 -7.63
N LEU A 57 -4.81 -5.59 -7.32
CA LEU A 57 -4.59 -7.02 -7.43
C LEU A 57 -4.49 -7.47 -8.90
N LEU A 58 -5.33 -6.92 -9.77
CA LEU A 58 -5.43 -7.37 -11.17
C LEU A 58 -4.38 -6.73 -12.09
N PHE A 59 -4.06 -5.46 -11.85
CA PHE A 59 -3.37 -4.63 -12.83
C PHE A 59 -2.04 -4.05 -12.34
N SER A 60 -1.63 -4.20 -11.08
CA SER A 60 -0.36 -3.64 -10.58
C SER A 60 0.87 -4.05 -11.41
N LEU A 61 0.94 -5.32 -11.83
CA LEU A 61 2.02 -5.81 -12.71
C LEU A 61 1.97 -5.19 -14.11
N VAL A 62 0.76 -4.98 -14.62
CA VAL A 62 0.51 -4.48 -15.98
C VAL A 62 0.75 -2.96 -16.03
N SER A 63 0.30 -2.23 -15.01
CA SER A 63 0.50 -0.78 -14.87
C SER A 63 1.99 -0.44 -14.86
N GLY A 64 2.82 -1.22 -14.15
CA GLY A 64 4.27 -1.05 -14.16
C GLY A 64 4.89 -1.12 -15.56
N VAL A 65 4.43 -2.05 -16.40
CA VAL A 65 4.91 -2.19 -17.79
C VAL A 65 4.47 -1.01 -18.66
N PHE A 66 3.23 -0.54 -18.52
CA PHE A 66 2.75 0.63 -19.28
C PHE A 66 3.47 1.92 -18.87
N VAL A 67 3.76 2.10 -17.59
CA VAL A 67 4.53 3.24 -17.06
C VAL A 67 5.96 3.29 -17.62
N ASP A 68 6.56 2.13 -17.91
CA ASP A 68 7.89 2.06 -18.51
C ASP A 68 7.90 2.37 -20.01
N ARG A 69 6.76 2.21 -20.69
CA ARG A 69 6.64 2.36 -22.16
C ARG A 69 6.08 3.69 -22.61
N LEU A 70 5.25 4.31 -21.78
CA LEU A 70 4.53 5.53 -22.13
C LEU A 70 5.25 6.76 -21.57
N ASP A 71 4.97 7.92 -22.15
CA ASP A 71 5.32 9.20 -21.55
C ASP A 71 4.57 9.31 -20.21
N ARG A 72 5.32 9.21 -19.10
CA ARG A 72 4.78 9.15 -17.74
C ARG A 72 3.94 10.37 -17.40
N ARG A 73 4.33 11.55 -17.88
CA ARG A 73 3.57 12.79 -17.67
C ARG A 73 2.25 12.72 -18.40
N LYS A 74 2.25 12.35 -19.69
CA LYS A 74 1.02 12.22 -20.48
C LYS A 74 0.10 11.15 -19.90
N LEU A 75 0.67 10.04 -19.42
CA LEU A 75 -0.08 8.96 -18.79
C LEU A 75 -0.83 9.47 -17.55
N VAL A 76 -0.15 10.15 -16.63
CA VAL A 76 -0.82 10.72 -15.43
C VAL A 76 -1.91 11.70 -15.83
N VAL A 77 -1.65 12.61 -16.77
CA VAL A 77 -2.66 13.60 -17.22
C VAL A 77 -3.90 12.92 -17.79
N VAL A 78 -3.73 11.95 -18.68
CA VAL A 78 -4.86 11.24 -19.31
C VAL A 78 -5.64 10.44 -18.27
N VAL A 79 -4.94 9.77 -17.36
CA VAL A 79 -5.55 8.96 -16.30
C VAL A 79 -6.32 9.84 -15.31
N ASP A 80 -5.76 10.96 -14.88
CA ASP A 80 -6.43 11.88 -13.96
C ASP A 80 -7.67 12.51 -14.63
N LEU A 81 -7.60 12.87 -15.92
CA LEU A 81 -8.79 13.34 -16.65
C LEU A 81 -9.87 12.25 -16.78
N ALA A 82 -9.48 11.00 -17.00
CA ALA A 82 -10.42 9.88 -17.04
C ALA A 82 -11.07 9.64 -15.67
N ARG A 83 -10.28 9.69 -14.58
CA ARG A 83 -10.80 9.61 -13.20
C ARG A 83 -11.76 10.77 -12.89
N ALA A 84 -11.40 11.99 -13.27
CA ALA A 84 -12.27 13.16 -13.14
C ALA A 84 -13.62 12.94 -13.83
N ALA A 85 -13.61 12.43 -15.07
CA ALA A 85 -14.84 12.15 -15.82
C ALA A 85 -15.69 11.06 -15.17
N VAL A 86 -15.08 9.96 -14.72
CA VAL A 86 -15.77 8.85 -14.03
C VAL A 86 -16.43 9.33 -12.74
N VAL A 87 -15.71 10.10 -11.92
CA VAL A 87 -16.24 10.60 -10.64
C VAL A 87 -17.26 11.70 -10.85
N ALA A 88 -17.09 12.57 -11.86
CA ALA A 88 -18.10 13.56 -12.22
C ALA A 88 -19.41 12.88 -12.67
N ALA A 89 -19.32 11.80 -13.44
CA ALA A 89 -20.50 11.01 -13.82
C ALA A 89 -21.17 10.37 -12.60
N LEU A 90 -20.41 9.85 -11.64
CA LEU A 90 -20.95 9.34 -10.37
C LEU A 90 -21.65 10.46 -9.58
N ALA A 91 -21.01 11.60 -9.42
CA ALA A 91 -21.57 12.75 -8.71
C ALA A 91 -22.90 13.19 -9.34
N LEU A 92 -22.97 13.23 -10.68
CA LEU A 92 -24.20 13.54 -11.41
C LEU A 92 -25.27 12.46 -11.21
N ALA A 93 -24.91 11.18 -11.23
CA ALA A 93 -25.85 10.09 -10.96
C ALA A 93 -26.41 10.18 -9.55
N VAL A 94 -25.59 10.50 -8.55
CA VAL A 94 -26.03 10.71 -7.16
C VAL A 94 -26.95 11.94 -7.07
N ALA A 95 -26.56 13.07 -7.67
CA ALA A 95 -27.34 14.31 -7.63
C ALA A 95 -28.71 14.18 -8.33
N THR A 96 -28.81 13.32 -9.35
CA THR A 96 -30.05 13.10 -10.10
C THR A 96 -30.86 11.89 -9.62
N GLY A 97 -30.40 11.17 -8.59
CA GLY A 97 -31.09 10.00 -8.04
C GLY A 97 -30.98 8.72 -8.89
N HIS A 98 -30.06 8.65 -9.85
CA HIS A 98 -29.82 7.48 -10.71
C HIS A 98 -28.63 6.62 -10.24
N ALA A 99 -28.06 6.90 -9.07
CA ALA A 99 -27.02 6.08 -8.49
C ALA A 99 -27.56 4.69 -8.12
N SER A 100 -26.79 3.65 -8.43
CA SER A 100 -27.08 2.26 -8.06
C SER A 100 -25.82 1.58 -7.58
N VAL A 101 -25.95 0.47 -6.83
CA VAL A 101 -24.80 -0.33 -6.36
C VAL A 101 -23.83 -0.66 -7.50
N ALA A 102 -24.37 -1.05 -8.67
CA ALA A 102 -23.56 -1.37 -9.85
C ALA A 102 -22.77 -0.16 -10.38
N VAL A 103 -23.39 1.03 -10.43
CA VAL A 103 -22.72 2.27 -10.85
C VAL A 103 -21.60 2.62 -9.87
N VAL A 104 -21.86 2.54 -8.56
CA VAL A 104 -20.86 2.83 -7.53
C VAL A 104 -19.67 1.88 -7.66
N TYR A 105 -19.92 0.58 -7.79
CA TYR A 105 -18.87 -0.42 -7.97
C TYR A 105 -18.06 -0.21 -9.25
N ALA A 106 -18.71 0.07 -10.37
CA ALA A 106 -18.02 0.38 -11.61
C ALA A 106 -17.10 1.60 -11.46
N CYS A 107 -17.58 2.66 -10.80
CA CYS A 107 -16.78 3.86 -10.52
C CYS A 107 -15.60 3.56 -9.60
N LEU A 108 -15.79 2.85 -8.48
CA LEU A 108 -14.72 2.48 -7.56
C LEU A 108 -13.63 1.62 -8.23
N PHE A 109 -14.04 0.67 -9.08
CA PHE A 109 -13.12 -0.17 -9.84
C PHE A 109 -12.31 0.64 -10.87
N LEU A 110 -12.97 1.54 -11.60
CA LEU A 110 -12.29 2.40 -12.58
C LEU A 110 -11.34 3.39 -11.89
N LEU A 111 -11.74 3.94 -10.74
CA LEU A 111 -10.89 4.78 -9.91
C LEU A 111 -9.63 4.05 -9.47
N GLY A 112 -9.76 2.86 -8.86
CA GLY A 112 -8.60 2.06 -8.45
C GLY A 112 -7.72 1.66 -9.64
N THR A 113 -8.31 1.41 -10.81
CA THR A 113 -7.54 1.13 -12.03
C THR A 113 -6.70 2.34 -12.44
N GLY A 114 -7.29 3.54 -12.43
CA GLY A 114 -6.56 4.78 -12.68
C GLY A 114 -5.49 5.05 -11.63
N GLU A 115 -5.79 4.83 -10.35
CA GLU A 115 -4.85 5.00 -9.24
C GLU A 115 -3.58 4.16 -9.46
N THR A 116 -3.72 2.89 -9.86
CA THR A 116 -2.55 2.02 -10.14
C THR A 116 -1.62 2.61 -11.19
N LEU A 117 -2.14 3.25 -12.24
CA LEU A 117 -1.35 3.84 -13.31
C LEU A 117 -0.73 5.17 -12.87
N ALA A 118 -1.53 6.04 -12.24
CA ALA A 118 -1.11 7.37 -11.82
C ALA A 118 -0.02 7.32 -10.74
N ASP A 119 -0.15 6.40 -9.77
CA ASP A 119 0.80 6.27 -8.66
C ASP A 119 2.14 5.71 -9.12
N ASN A 120 2.10 4.64 -9.94
CA ASN A 120 3.32 4.07 -10.51
C ASN A 120 4.03 5.08 -11.42
N ALA A 121 3.29 5.81 -12.26
CA ALA A 121 3.86 6.84 -13.12
C ALA A 121 4.49 8.00 -12.33
N SER A 122 3.78 8.49 -11.30
CA SER A 122 4.25 9.57 -10.43
C SER A 122 5.53 9.18 -9.67
N GLY A 123 5.56 7.98 -9.10
CA GLY A 123 6.74 7.45 -8.43
C GLY A 123 7.94 7.31 -9.38
N ALA A 124 7.68 6.93 -10.64
CA ALA A 124 8.71 6.83 -11.67
C ALA A 124 9.17 8.18 -12.23
N MET A 125 8.36 9.25 -12.13
CA MET A 125 8.76 10.62 -12.48
C MET A 125 9.70 11.22 -11.43
N LEU A 126 9.55 10.87 -10.15
CA LEU A 126 10.28 11.50 -9.06
C LEU A 126 11.81 11.57 -9.25
N PRO A 127 12.51 10.49 -9.68
CA PRO A 127 13.95 10.53 -9.88
C PRO A 127 14.44 11.45 -10.99
N SER A 128 13.57 11.84 -11.94
CA SER A 128 13.94 12.83 -12.97
C SER A 128 13.70 14.27 -12.52
N LEU A 129 12.93 14.49 -11.45
CA LEU A 129 12.56 15.81 -10.96
C LEU A 129 13.49 16.34 -9.86
N VAL A 130 14.17 15.45 -9.13
CA VAL A 130 15.06 15.82 -8.03
C VAL A 130 16.39 15.07 -8.12
N GLY A 131 17.46 15.69 -7.63
CA GLY A 131 18.77 15.05 -7.58
C GLY A 131 18.81 13.86 -6.61
N PRO A 132 19.74 12.89 -6.78
CA PRO A 132 19.81 11.67 -5.96
C PRO A 132 19.87 11.93 -4.44
N ALA A 133 20.58 12.98 -4.02
CA ALA A 133 20.73 13.35 -2.61
C ALA A 133 19.41 13.85 -1.97
N GLU A 134 18.48 14.37 -2.78
CA GLU A 134 17.20 14.91 -2.32
C GLU A 134 16.06 13.89 -2.39
N LEU A 135 16.27 12.71 -3.01
CA LEU A 135 15.25 11.68 -3.16
C LEU A 135 14.60 11.25 -1.85
N PRO A 136 15.33 11.02 -0.74
CA PRO A 136 14.70 10.65 0.52
C PRO A 136 13.73 11.73 1.02
N ARG A 137 14.12 13.01 0.91
CA ARG A 137 13.30 14.16 1.31
C ARG A 137 12.08 14.31 0.43
N ALA A 138 12.22 14.08 -0.87
CA ALA A 138 11.14 14.15 -1.84
C ALA A 138 10.11 13.02 -1.62
N ASN A 139 10.58 11.78 -1.40
CA ASN A 139 9.73 10.65 -1.04
C ASN A 139 8.99 10.88 0.28
N ALA A 140 9.67 11.37 1.31
CA ALA A 140 9.05 11.68 2.60
C ALA A 140 7.90 12.67 2.47
N ARG A 141 8.04 13.70 1.61
CA ARG A 141 6.97 14.67 1.33
C ARG A 141 5.79 14.07 0.57
N LEU A 142 6.04 13.20 -0.40
CA LEU A 142 4.96 12.51 -1.13
C LEU A 142 4.22 11.52 -0.23
N MET A 143 4.93 10.77 0.60
CA MET A 143 4.35 9.88 1.59
C MET A 143 3.53 10.65 2.63
N ALA A 144 4.03 11.81 3.09
CA ALA A 144 3.30 12.66 4.03
C ALA A 144 1.97 13.17 3.45
N VAL A 145 1.92 13.60 2.17
CA VAL A 145 0.65 14.04 1.57
C VAL A 145 -0.33 12.89 1.32
N ASN A 146 0.16 11.68 1.03
CA ASN A 146 -0.70 10.51 0.95
C ASN A 146 -1.31 10.17 2.32
N LEU A 147 -0.50 10.10 3.38
CA LEU A 147 -0.98 9.82 4.73
C LEU A 147 -1.96 10.91 5.22
N LEU A 148 -1.58 12.18 5.11
CA LEU A 148 -2.40 13.29 5.59
C LEU A 148 -3.64 13.49 4.73
N GLY A 149 -3.53 13.39 3.41
CA GLY A 149 -4.64 13.61 2.49
C GLY A 149 -5.60 12.43 2.45
N ASN A 150 -5.12 11.23 2.14
CA ASN A 150 -5.95 10.07 1.85
C ASN A 150 -6.44 9.37 3.13
N GLN A 151 -5.63 9.36 4.21
CA GLN A 151 -5.95 8.58 5.41
C GLN A 151 -6.43 9.42 6.61
N LEU A 152 -5.97 10.67 6.74
CA LEU A 152 -6.28 11.49 7.91
C LEU A 152 -7.37 12.53 7.65
N SER A 153 -7.17 13.40 6.67
CA SER A 153 -8.03 14.57 6.44
C SER A 153 -9.17 14.26 5.47
N GLY A 154 -8.91 13.49 4.42
CA GLY A 154 -9.90 13.17 3.38
C GLY A 154 -11.14 12.46 3.93
N PRO A 155 -11.01 11.34 4.68
CA PRO A 155 -12.18 10.57 5.13
C PRO A 155 -13.16 11.36 6.00
N PRO A 156 -12.73 12.12 7.04
CA PRO A 156 -13.63 12.97 7.81
C PRO A 156 -14.29 14.06 6.97
N LEU A 157 -13.55 14.69 6.05
CA LEU A 157 -14.10 15.67 5.12
C LEU A 157 -15.15 15.04 4.21
N GLY A 158 -14.86 13.86 3.65
CA GLY A 158 -15.78 13.11 2.78
C GLY A 158 -17.07 12.75 3.50
N GLY A 159 -16.98 12.23 4.73
CA GLY A 159 -18.16 11.93 5.54
C GLY A 159 -18.99 13.18 5.85
N ALA A 160 -18.36 14.29 6.26
CA ALA A 160 -19.06 15.53 6.55
C ALA A 160 -19.74 16.13 5.30
N LEU A 161 -19.05 16.15 4.16
CA LEU A 161 -19.58 16.62 2.89
C LEU A 161 -20.73 15.74 2.38
N PHE A 162 -20.66 14.42 2.60
CA PHE A 162 -21.72 13.49 2.23
C PHE A 162 -23.03 13.78 2.98
N VAL A 163 -22.93 14.12 4.26
CA VAL A 163 -24.10 14.53 5.08
C VAL A 163 -24.74 15.82 4.55
N LEU A 164 -23.93 16.78 4.09
CA LEU A 164 -24.43 18.03 3.50
C LEU A 164 -25.12 17.78 2.15
N ALA A 165 -24.46 17.01 1.28
CA ALA A 165 -25.02 16.55 0.02
C ALA A 165 -24.25 15.32 -0.47
N ALA A 166 -24.93 14.20 -0.68
CA ALA A 166 -24.32 12.93 -1.04
C ALA A 166 -23.42 13.01 -2.30
N ALA A 167 -23.72 13.90 -3.25
CA ALA A 167 -22.94 14.10 -4.47
C ALA A 167 -21.65 14.94 -4.28
N LEU A 168 -21.56 15.72 -3.20
CA LEU A 168 -20.52 16.74 -3.00
C LEU A 168 -19.10 16.16 -2.83
N PRO A 169 -18.86 15.09 -2.05
CA PRO A 169 -17.53 14.47 -1.95
C PRO A 169 -17.00 14.04 -3.32
N PHE A 170 -17.85 13.43 -4.14
CA PHE A 170 -17.50 12.97 -5.48
C PHE A 170 -17.26 14.14 -6.43
N GLY A 171 -18.12 15.17 -6.41
CA GLY A 171 -17.93 16.36 -7.25
C GLY A 171 -16.61 17.09 -6.96
N LEU A 172 -16.25 17.22 -5.68
CA LEU A 172 -14.97 17.82 -5.26
C LEU A 172 -13.78 16.93 -5.61
N ASP A 173 -13.91 15.62 -5.50
CA ASP A 173 -12.87 14.68 -5.91
C ASP A 173 -12.63 14.72 -7.43
N ALA A 174 -13.69 14.80 -8.25
CA ALA A 174 -13.58 15.00 -9.69
C ALA A 174 -12.82 16.30 -10.05
N ALA A 175 -13.11 17.40 -9.34
CA ALA A 175 -12.37 18.65 -9.50
C ALA A 175 -10.90 18.51 -9.05
N SER A 176 -10.65 17.70 -8.01
CA SER A 176 -9.30 17.40 -7.52
C SER A 176 -8.44 16.73 -8.59
N PHE A 177 -8.98 15.74 -9.32
CA PHE A 177 -8.28 15.08 -10.42
C PHE A 177 -8.06 16.00 -11.61
N ALA A 178 -9.05 16.83 -11.96
CA ALA A 178 -8.87 17.82 -13.03
C ALA A 178 -7.72 18.81 -12.68
N LEU A 179 -7.65 19.27 -11.43
CA LEU A 179 -6.56 20.13 -10.97
C LEU A 179 -5.22 19.40 -10.94
N SER A 180 -5.19 18.13 -10.51
CA SER A 180 -3.99 17.27 -10.58
C SER A 180 -3.48 17.16 -12.02
N ALA A 181 -4.36 16.88 -12.97
CA ALA A 181 -4.01 16.79 -14.40
C ALA A 181 -3.38 18.10 -14.91
N LEU A 182 -3.95 19.26 -14.56
CA LEU A 182 -3.39 20.57 -14.93
C LEU A 182 -2.00 20.81 -14.33
N LEU A 183 -1.82 20.48 -13.04
CA LEU A 183 -0.55 20.64 -12.35
C LEU A 183 0.55 19.73 -12.93
N VAL A 184 0.20 18.48 -13.25
CA VAL A 184 1.13 17.51 -13.86
C VAL A 184 1.44 17.88 -15.31
N ALA A 185 0.46 18.37 -16.08
CA ALA A 185 0.70 18.86 -17.44
C ALA A 185 1.73 20.01 -17.47
N ALA A 186 1.78 20.83 -16.41
CA ALA A 186 2.73 21.93 -16.27
C ALA A 186 4.16 21.49 -15.88
N VAL A 187 4.39 20.20 -15.57
CA VAL A 187 5.74 19.66 -15.27
C VAL A 187 6.56 19.56 -16.55
N ARG A 188 7.79 20.10 -16.55
CA ARG A 188 8.67 20.13 -17.75
C ARG A 188 9.87 19.18 -17.65
N GLY A 189 10.39 18.91 -16.45
CA GLY A 189 11.59 18.11 -16.20
C GLY A 189 11.44 16.58 -16.32
N VAL A 190 10.52 16.08 -17.16
CA VAL A 190 10.39 14.63 -17.42
C VAL A 190 10.87 14.35 -18.84
N PRO A 191 12.10 13.83 -19.02
CA PRO A 191 12.62 13.51 -20.35
C PRO A 191 11.72 12.48 -21.04
N ALA A 192 11.41 12.71 -22.31
CA ALA A 192 10.82 11.68 -23.15
C ALA A 192 11.83 10.51 -23.24
N ARG A 193 11.48 9.35 -22.69
CA ARG A 193 12.36 8.19 -22.75
C ARG A 193 12.33 7.60 -24.15
N ALA A 194 13.50 7.20 -24.66
CA ALA A 194 13.58 6.43 -25.90
C ALA A 194 12.69 5.19 -25.77
N PRO A 195 11.90 4.83 -26.81
CA PRO A 195 11.07 3.63 -26.78
C PRO A 195 11.94 2.41 -26.45
N ALA A 196 11.68 1.76 -25.32
CA ALA A 196 12.30 0.48 -25.05
C ALA A 196 11.83 -0.55 -26.10
N PRO A 197 12.66 -1.55 -26.45
CA PRO A 197 12.26 -2.61 -27.37
C PRO A 197 10.93 -3.23 -26.92
N ARG A 198 9.96 -3.31 -27.84
CA ARG A 198 8.62 -3.85 -27.57
C ARG A 198 8.70 -5.36 -27.33
N ARG A 199 8.96 -5.79 -26.09
CA ARG A 199 8.76 -7.20 -25.67
C ARG A 199 7.29 -7.40 -25.30
N SER A 200 6.84 -8.65 -25.23
CA SER A 200 5.45 -8.90 -24.78
C SER A 200 5.32 -8.60 -23.28
N VAL A 201 4.20 -7.99 -22.87
CA VAL A 201 3.92 -7.69 -21.44
C VAL A 201 4.06 -8.96 -20.59
N ARG A 202 3.56 -10.08 -21.11
CA ARG A 202 3.70 -11.40 -20.48
C ARG A 202 5.16 -11.83 -20.30
N SER A 203 6.04 -11.57 -21.28
CA SER A 203 7.46 -11.87 -21.15
C SER A 203 8.13 -11.00 -20.10
N GLU A 204 7.79 -9.72 -19.99
CA GLU A 204 8.39 -8.81 -19.02
C GLU A 204 7.95 -9.12 -17.58
N ILE A 205 6.67 -9.45 -17.39
CA ILE A 205 6.17 -9.97 -16.12
C ILE A 205 6.85 -11.30 -15.79
N GLY A 206 6.95 -12.20 -16.77
CA GLY A 206 7.63 -13.48 -16.61
C GLY A 206 9.11 -13.35 -16.27
N ASP A 207 9.82 -12.37 -16.83
CA ASP A 207 11.21 -12.06 -16.51
C ASP A 207 11.34 -11.58 -15.06
N ALA A 208 10.49 -10.65 -14.62
CA ALA A 208 10.52 -10.13 -13.26
C ALA A 208 10.18 -11.20 -12.21
N LEU A 209 9.17 -12.03 -12.46
CA LEU A 209 8.81 -13.14 -11.57
C LEU A 209 9.90 -14.21 -11.54
N ARG A 210 10.49 -14.56 -12.69
CA ARG A 210 11.63 -15.50 -12.75
C ARG A 210 12.83 -14.94 -12.02
N TRP A 211 13.13 -13.66 -12.18
CA TRP A 211 14.23 -13.00 -11.48
C TRP A 211 14.00 -13.03 -9.96
N LEU A 212 12.81 -12.64 -9.50
CA LEU A 212 12.43 -12.67 -8.08
C LEU A 212 12.55 -14.08 -7.50
N TRP A 213 12.07 -15.10 -8.23
CA TRP A 213 12.16 -16.49 -7.81
C TRP A 213 13.56 -17.09 -7.84
N ARG A 214 14.47 -16.55 -8.65
CA ARG A 214 15.89 -16.94 -8.63
C ARG A 214 16.65 -16.24 -7.50
N HIS A 215 16.25 -15.03 -7.11
CA HIS A 215 16.90 -14.28 -6.05
C HIS A 215 16.47 -14.76 -4.65
N ARG A 216 17.28 -15.63 -4.04
CA ARG A 216 16.93 -16.36 -2.79
C ARG A 216 16.45 -15.47 -1.65
N VAL A 217 17.17 -14.38 -1.32
CA VAL A 217 16.81 -13.49 -0.19
C VAL A 217 15.49 -12.77 -0.45
N LEU A 218 15.37 -12.10 -1.60
CA LEU A 218 14.17 -11.38 -2.00
C LEU A 218 12.94 -12.29 -2.10
N ARG A 219 13.06 -13.49 -2.67
CA ARG A 219 12.00 -14.50 -2.66
C ARG A 219 11.46 -14.76 -1.25
N VAL A 220 12.35 -14.97 -0.28
CA VAL A 220 11.94 -15.22 1.11
C VAL A 220 11.27 -14.00 1.71
N ILE A 221 11.81 -12.79 1.51
CA ILE A 221 11.17 -11.55 1.98
C ILE A 221 9.76 -11.40 1.37
N ALA A 222 9.59 -11.72 0.09
CA ALA A 222 8.30 -11.61 -0.60
C ALA A 222 7.26 -12.58 -0.01
N LEU A 223 7.66 -13.83 0.25
CA LEU A 223 6.81 -14.84 0.88
C LEU A 223 6.49 -14.47 2.34
N CYS A 224 7.47 -13.95 3.09
CA CYS A 224 7.24 -13.44 4.43
C CYS A 224 6.19 -12.33 4.41
N LEU A 225 6.37 -11.30 3.57
CA LEU A 225 5.42 -10.20 3.47
C LEU A 225 3.99 -10.66 3.13
N CYS A 226 3.85 -11.63 2.20
CA CYS A 226 2.55 -12.21 1.88
C CYS A 226 1.88 -12.84 3.12
N LEU A 227 2.58 -13.76 3.77
CA LEU A 227 2.05 -14.52 4.92
C LEU A 227 1.83 -13.64 6.16
N MET A 228 2.70 -12.66 6.39
CA MET A 228 2.56 -11.63 7.42
C MET A 228 1.27 -10.80 7.18
N ASN A 229 0.99 -10.42 5.92
CA ASN A 229 -0.24 -9.71 5.59
C ASN A 229 -1.49 -10.61 5.73
N VAL A 230 -1.43 -11.89 5.35
CA VAL A 230 -2.52 -12.85 5.61
C VAL A 230 -2.84 -12.94 7.10
N ALA A 231 -1.80 -13.12 7.92
CA ALA A 231 -1.93 -13.23 9.37
C ALA A 231 -2.48 -11.96 10.01
N LEU A 232 -1.91 -10.80 9.68
CA LEU A 232 -2.33 -9.51 10.21
C LEU A 232 -3.77 -9.18 9.83
N THR A 233 -4.10 -9.22 8.54
CA THR A 233 -5.44 -8.82 8.07
C THR A 233 -6.52 -9.80 8.49
N GLY A 234 -6.20 -11.09 8.65
CA GLY A 234 -7.12 -12.04 9.25
C GLY A 234 -7.47 -11.72 10.70
N VAL A 235 -6.50 -11.21 11.47
CA VAL A 235 -6.76 -10.72 12.83
C VAL A 235 -7.50 -9.38 12.82
N LEU A 236 -7.11 -8.44 11.95
CA LEU A 236 -7.75 -7.12 11.84
C LEU A 236 -9.21 -7.20 11.39
N ALA A 237 -9.55 -8.14 10.50
CA ALA A 237 -10.90 -8.35 10.01
C ALA A 237 -11.92 -8.57 11.13
N VAL A 238 -11.47 -9.14 12.25
CA VAL A 238 -12.31 -9.45 13.41
C VAL A 238 -11.93 -8.64 14.64
N LEU A 239 -11.01 -7.67 14.53
CA LEU A 239 -10.47 -6.95 15.68
C LEU A 239 -11.53 -6.14 16.42
N VAL A 240 -12.53 -5.61 15.73
CA VAL A 240 -13.68 -4.91 16.34
C VAL A 240 -14.48 -5.86 17.24
N LEU A 241 -14.82 -7.04 16.72
CA LEU A 241 -15.55 -8.08 17.45
C LEU A 241 -14.70 -8.64 18.59
N TYR A 242 -13.40 -8.84 18.36
CA TYR A 242 -12.44 -9.24 19.39
C TYR A 242 -12.38 -8.21 20.53
N ALA A 243 -12.29 -6.91 20.22
CA ALA A 243 -12.29 -5.85 21.23
C ALA A 243 -13.59 -5.88 22.05
N ARG A 244 -14.73 -6.05 21.39
CA ARG A 244 -16.05 -6.08 22.05
C ARG A 244 -16.27 -7.34 22.88
N GLU A 245 -16.17 -8.51 22.27
CA GLU A 245 -16.58 -9.79 22.85
C GLU A 245 -15.50 -10.40 23.76
N ARG A 246 -14.22 -10.19 23.44
CA ARG A 246 -13.10 -10.77 24.20
C ARG A 246 -12.54 -9.84 25.26
N LEU A 247 -12.49 -8.54 24.97
CA LEU A 247 -11.89 -7.54 25.86
C LEU A 247 -12.91 -6.64 26.58
N GLY A 248 -14.20 -6.74 26.24
CA GLY A 248 -15.26 -5.93 26.85
C GLY A 248 -15.18 -4.44 26.48
N LEU A 249 -14.55 -4.11 25.36
CA LEU A 249 -14.36 -2.73 24.91
C LEU A 249 -15.49 -2.27 23.98
N GLY A 250 -15.91 -1.01 24.11
CA GLY A 250 -16.75 -0.35 23.10
C GLY A 250 -15.95 0.12 21.88
N GLU A 251 -16.61 0.84 20.97
CA GLU A 251 -16.01 1.40 19.75
C GLU A 251 -14.77 2.26 20.04
N ALA A 252 -14.81 3.07 21.11
CA ALA A 252 -13.68 3.87 21.55
C ALA A 252 -12.45 2.99 21.89
N GLY A 253 -12.66 1.82 22.51
CA GLY A 253 -11.57 0.92 22.84
C GLY A 253 -10.95 0.23 21.61
N TYR A 254 -11.76 -0.09 20.60
CA TYR A 254 -11.23 -0.52 19.29
C TYR A 254 -10.37 0.57 18.65
N GLY A 255 -10.85 1.82 18.63
CA GLY A 255 -10.09 2.97 18.15
C GLY A 255 -8.76 3.15 18.91
N LEU A 256 -8.76 2.94 20.23
CA LEU A 256 -7.55 2.99 21.05
C LEU A 256 -6.53 1.89 20.70
N LEU A 257 -6.97 0.67 20.37
CA LEU A 257 -6.07 -0.39 19.91
C LEU A 257 -5.38 -0.04 18.60
N LEU A 258 -6.13 0.49 17.63
CA LEU A 258 -5.57 0.99 16.37
C LEU A 258 -4.60 2.16 16.61
N SER A 259 -4.99 3.07 17.51
CA SER A 259 -4.18 4.22 17.89
C SER A 259 -2.86 3.80 18.55
N ALA A 260 -2.88 2.76 19.38
CA ALA A 260 -1.66 2.20 19.98
C ALA A 260 -0.69 1.71 18.88
N SER A 261 -1.19 1.00 17.87
CA SER A 261 -0.37 0.59 16.70
C SER A 261 0.17 1.80 15.94
N ALA A 262 -0.63 2.83 15.72
CA ALA A 262 -0.19 4.05 15.04
C ALA A 262 0.93 4.78 15.82
N VAL A 263 0.79 4.93 17.14
CA VAL A 263 1.82 5.49 18.02
C VAL A 263 3.10 4.65 17.95
N GLY A 264 2.97 3.33 17.98
CA GLY A 264 4.07 2.40 17.75
C GLY A 264 4.79 2.66 16.42
N GLY A 265 4.05 2.85 15.33
CA GLY A 265 4.62 3.17 14.02
C GLY A 265 5.39 4.49 13.98
N VAL A 266 4.92 5.52 14.69
CA VAL A 266 5.65 6.79 14.85
C VAL A 266 6.98 6.55 15.57
N VAL A 267 6.96 5.82 16.69
CA VAL A 267 8.18 5.45 17.41
C VAL A 267 9.11 4.63 16.51
N GLY A 268 8.57 3.65 15.78
CA GLY A 268 9.29 2.84 14.79
C GLY A 268 10.01 3.70 13.76
N THR A 269 9.35 4.72 13.22
CA THR A 269 9.95 5.67 12.26
C THR A 269 11.15 6.40 12.86
N LEU A 270 11.03 6.84 14.12
CA LEU A 270 12.09 7.58 14.82
C LEU A 270 13.31 6.69 15.10
N ILE A 271 13.12 5.40 15.35
CA ILE A 271 14.21 4.49 15.76
C ILE A 271 14.76 3.64 14.62
N ALA A 272 14.03 3.43 13.52
CA ALA A 272 14.35 2.46 12.48
C ALA A 272 15.79 2.58 11.96
N ALA A 273 16.21 3.78 11.57
CA ALA A 273 17.57 4.01 11.05
C ALA A 273 18.66 3.65 12.07
N ARG A 274 18.45 3.99 13.36
CA ARG A 274 19.40 3.69 14.43
C ARG A 274 19.49 2.19 14.72
N VAL A 275 18.34 1.53 14.77
CA VAL A 275 18.24 0.08 15.00
C VAL A 275 18.92 -0.69 13.87
N ILE A 276 18.61 -0.35 12.61
CA ILE A 276 19.20 -0.99 11.43
C ILE A 276 20.72 -0.76 11.37
N ALA A 277 21.19 0.46 11.64
CA ALA A 277 22.61 0.76 11.67
C ALA A 277 23.36 0.03 12.80
N ARG A 278 22.72 -0.16 13.96
CA ARG A 278 23.35 -0.78 15.13
C ARG A 278 23.44 -2.30 15.05
N PHE A 279 22.41 -2.95 14.49
CA PHE A 279 22.26 -4.42 14.52
C PHE A 279 22.41 -5.07 13.15
N GLY A 280 22.32 -4.31 12.06
CA GLY A 280 22.38 -4.82 10.70
C GLY A 280 21.04 -5.40 10.19
N PRO A 281 20.85 -5.45 8.86
CA PRO A 281 19.61 -5.96 8.26
C PRO A 281 19.26 -7.39 8.69
N SER A 282 20.24 -8.31 8.76
CA SER A 282 19.99 -9.71 9.12
C SER A 282 19.36 -9.88 10.51
N VAL A 283 19.87 -9.15 11.50
CA VAL A 283 19.40 -9.27 12.89
C VAL A 283 18.02 -8.66 13.01
N VAL A 284 17.79 -7.50 12.40
CA VAL A 284 16.48 -6.84 12.40
C VAL A 284 15.42 -7.72 11.72
N LEU A 285 15.76 -8.35 10.60
CA LEU A 285 14.88 -9.29 9.91
C LEU A 285 14.62 -10.59 10.69
N ARG A 286 15.48 -11.01 11.61
CA ARG A 286 15.19 -12.18 12.46
C ARG A 286 14.38 -11.80 13.69
N ALA A 287 14.74 -10.69 14.32
CA ALA A 287 14.02 -10.13 15.45
C ALA A 287 12.56 -9.84 15.08
N GLY A 288 12.31 -9.27 13.91
CA GLY A 288 10.94 -8.97 13.48
C GLY A 288 10.06 -10.23 13.29
N LEU A 289 10.60 -11.35 12.81
CA LEU A 289 9.85 -12.61 12.74
C LEU A 289 9.41 -13.09 14.13
N VAL A 290 10.30 -12.96 15.13
CA VAL A 290 10.00 -13.32 16.53
C VAL A 290 8.95 -12.37 17.11
N VAL A 291 9.09 -11.07 16.88
CA VAL A 291 8.14 -10.07 17.37
C VAL A 291 6.77 -10.32 16.77
N GLU A 292 6.66 -10.54 15.46
CA GLU A 292 5.38 -10.81 14.80
C GLU A 292 4.72 -12.10 15.30
N THR A 293 5.50 -13.17 15.42
CA THR A 293 5.03 -14.44 16.01
C THR A 293 4.49 -14.22 17.43
N SER A 294 5.23 -13.47 18.24
CA SER A 294 4.86 -13.17 19.63
C SER A 294 3.64 -12.26 19.71
N THR A 295 3.45 -11.35 18.75
CA THR A 295 2.25 -10.50 18.63
C THR A 295 1.00 -11.37 18.51
N HIS A 296 1.00 -12.33 17.59
CA HIS A 296 -0.17 -13.19 17.39
C HIS A 296 -0.44 -14.11 18.59
N LEU A 297 0.61 -14.67 19.21
CA LEU A 297 0.46 -15.45 20.43
C LEU A 297 -0.12 -14.61 21.57
N SER A 298 0.40 -13.41 21.76
CA SER A 298 -0.05 -12.48 22.80
C SER A 298 -1.52 -12.13 22.59
N LEU A 299 -1.95 -11.81 21.37
CA LEU A 299 -3.35 -11.55 21.05
C LEU A 299 -4.24 -12.79 21.20
N ALA A 300 -3.75 -14.00 20.90
CA ALA A 300 -4.53 -15.23 21.13
C ALA A 300 -4.80 -15.48 22.62
N LEU A 301 -3.86 -15.10 23.49
CA LEU A 301 -3.95 -15.28 24.93
C LEU A 301 -4.54 -14.09 25.69
N ALA A 302 -4.58 -12.90 25.08
CA ALA A 302 -4.97 -11.70 25.79
C ALA A 302 -6.44 -11.74 26.24
N ARG A 303 -6.66 -11.40 27.51
CA ARG A 303 -7.98 -11.13 28.10
C ARG A 303 -8.07 -9.72 28.68
N SER A 304 -6.97 -8.96 28.60
CA SER A 304 -6.86 -7.61 29.13
C SER A 304 -6.66 -6.61 27.99
N PRO A 305 -7.45 -5.52 27.95
CA PRO A 305 -7.26 -4.42 27.00
C PRO A 305 -5.83 -3.86 26.98
N TRP A 306 -5.18 -3.80 28.14
CA TRP A 306 -3.83 -3.25 28.27
C TRP A 306 -2.77 -4.13 27.58
N VAL A 307 -2.93 -5.46 27.69
CA VAL A 307 -2.04 -6.41 27.01
C VAL A 307 -2.23 -6.30 25.50
N ALA A 308 -3.48 -6.29 25.03
CA ALA A 308 -3.77 -6.14 23.61
C ALA A 308 -3.25 -4.79 23.06
N GLY A 309 -3.42 -3.69 23.80
CA GLY A 309 -2.93 -2.37 23.44
C GLY A 309 -1.40 -2.30 23.38
N ALA A 310 -0.70 -2.83 24.39
CA ALA A 310 0.76 -2.89 24.39
C ALA A 310 1.29 -3.73 23.21
N THR A 311 0.64 -4.85 22.93
CA THR A 311 0.97 -5.73 21.80
C THR A 311 0.75 -5.04 20.45
N MET A 312 -0.34 -4.28 20.29
CA MET A 312 -0.57 -3.45 19.10
C MET A 312 0.47 -2.34 18.95
N GLY A 313 0.85 -1.68 20.05
CA GLY A 313 1.93 -0.70 20.04
C GLY A 313 3.28 -1.28 19.61
N LEU A 314 3.67 -2.43 20.17
CA LEU A 314 4.90 -3.12 19.78
C LEU A 314 4.84 -3.58 18.31
N PHE A 315 3.70 -4.08 17.87
CA PHE A 315 3.47 -4.44 16.48
C PHE A 315 3.67 -3.24 15.55
N GLY A 316 3.15 -2.05 15.90
CA GLY A 316 3.36 -0.83 15.12
C GLY A 316 4.83 -0.47 14.95
N VAL A 317 5.62 -0.56 16.01
CA VAL A 317 7.08 -0.34 15.96
C VAL A 317 7.73 -1.34 14.99
N HIS A 318 7.43 -2.62 15.17
CA HIS A 318 7.94 -3.71 14.34
C HIS A 318 7.58 -3.52 12.86
N ALA A 319 6.31 -3.27 12.55
CA ALA A 319 5.81 -3.12 11.19
C ALA A 319 6.58 -2.04 10.42
N VAL A 320 6.85 -0.89 11.05
CA VAL A 320 7.61 0.19 10.42
C VAL A 320 9.08 -0.17 10.26
N VAL A 321 9.75 -0.67 11.31
CA VAL A 321 11.17 -1.04 11.25
C VAL A 321 11.41 -2.14 10.19
N TRP A 322 10.52 -3.14 10.14
CA TRP A 322 10.53 -4.21 9.16
C TRP A 322 10.35 -3.70 7.72
N ASN A 323 9.38 -2.79 7.51
CA ASN A 323 9.14 -2.21 6.21
C ASN A 323 10.37 -1.43 5.72
N VAL A 324 10.99 -0.61 6.58
CA VAL A 324 12.20 0.14 6.23
C VAL A 324 13.33 -0.80 5.77
N VAL A 325 13.66 -1.83 6.55
CA VAL A 325 14.75 -2.74 6.19
C VAL A 325 14.46 -3.52 4.90
N THR A 326 13.25 -4.06 4.73
CA THR A 326 12.89 -4.83 3.54
C THR A 326 12.84 -3.95 2.29
N HIS A 327 12.37 -2.71 2.42
CA HIS A 327 12.39 -1.73 1.34
C HIS A 327 13.83 -1.38 0.93
N SER A 328 14.72 -1.13 1.90
CA SER A 328 16.13 -0.83 1.63
C SER A 328 16.85 -2.00 0.96
N VAL A 329 16.66 -3.23 1.43
CA VAL A 329 17.23 -4.43 0.80
C VAL A 329 16.74 -4.54 -0.64
N ARG A 330 15.43 -4.39 -0.89
CA ARG A 330 14.89 -4.45 -2.26
C ARG A 330 15.45 -3.35 -3.18
N GLN A 331 15.59 -2.12 -2.69
CA GLN A 331 16.14 -1.03 -3.51
C GLN A 331 17.60 -1.27 -3.89
N ARG A 332 18.38 -1.91 -3.00
CA ARG A 332 19.80 -2.23 -3.22
C ARG A 332 20.00 -3.41 -4.17
N GLU A 333 19.24 -4.49 -3.97
CA GLU A 333 19.45 -5.75 -4.67
C GLU A 333 18.77 -5.81 -6.05
N VAL A 334 17.69 -5.05 -6.26
CA VAL A 334 16.95 -5.08 -7.52
C VAL A 334 17.58 -4.13 -8.55
N PRO A 335 18.00 -4.62 -9.73
CA PRO A 335 18.51 -3.79 -10.81
C PRO A 335 17.53 -2.67 -11.19
N ASP A 336 18.08 -1.53 -11.59
CA ASP A 336 17.29 -0.34 -11.95
C ASP A 336 16.20 -0.66 -12.98
N GLU A 337 16.51 -1.50 -13.98
CA GLU A 337 15.56 -1.85 -15.04
C GLU A 337 14.40 -2.74 -14.56
N LEU A 338 14.57 -3.47 -13.45
CA LEU A 338 13.58 -4.41 -12.92
C LEU A 338 12.82 -3.86 -11.71
N ARG A 339 13.24 -2.72 -11.15
CA ARG A 339 12.73 -2.18 -9.88
C ARG A 339 11.21 -2.00 -9.86
N GLY A 340 10.62 -1.41 -10.89
CA GLY A 340 9.17 -1.22 -10.98
C GLY A 340 8.39 -2.54 -11.08
N ARG A 341 8.90 -3.47 -11.88
CA ARG A 341 8.24 -4.78 -12.13
C ARG A 341 8.33 -5.71 -10.93
N VAL A 342 9.50 -5.78 -10.29
CA VAL A 342 9.68 -6.54 -9.04
C VAL A 342 8.89 -5.88 -7.92
N GLY A 343 8.91 -4.54 -7.80
CA GLY A 343 8.09 -3.82 -6.83
C GLY A 343 6.60 -4.14 -6.96
N SER A 344 6.08 -4.19 -8.18
CA SER A 344 4.69 -4.57 -8.46
C SER A 344 4.38 -6.02 -8.06
N ALA A 345 5.31 -6.96 -8.27
CA ALA A 345 5.15 -8.34 -7.82
C ALA A 345 5.10 -8.47 -6.28
N TYR A 346 5.92 -7.69 -5.57
CA TYR A 346 5.84 -7.60 -4.11
C TYR A 346 4.51 -7.02 -3.65
N PHE A 347 4.06 -5.96 -4.30
CA PHE A 347 2.81 -5.31 -3.96
C PHE A 347 1.61 -6.24 -4.16
N LEU A 348 1.60 -7.00 -5.26
CA LEU A 348 0.61 -8.04 -5.51
C LEU A 348 0.57 -9.08 -4.39
N LEU A 349 1.74 -9.51 -3.89
CA LEU A 349 1.81 -10.44 -2.77
C LEU A 349 1.31 -9.83 -1.46
N VAL A 350 1.57 -8.55 -1.21
CA VAL A 350 1.07 -7.82 -0.04
C VAL A 350 -0.46 -7.69 -0.10
N ILE A 351 -1.02 -7.13 -1.18
CA ILE A 351 -2.48 -6.97 -1.31
C ILE A 351 -3.19 -8.31 -1.42
N GLY A 352 -2.64 -9.25 -2.19
CA GLY A 352 -3.18 -10.60 -2.30
C GLY A 352 -3.22 -11.30 -0.94
N GLY A 353 -2.13 -11.21 -0.17
CA GLY A 353 -2.08 -11.70 1.20
C GLY A 353 -3.13 -11.04 2.09
N SER A 354 -3.27 -9.72 2.03
CA SER A 354 -4.28 -8.96 2.78
C SER A 354 -5.72 -9.38 2.44
N ALA A 355 -6.03 -9.55 1.16
CA ALA A 355 -7.35 -9.98 0.72
C ALA A 355 -7.66 -11.40 1.20
N ILE A 356 -6.71 -12.32 1.05
CA ILE A 356 -6.84 -13.70 1.54
C ILE A 356 -7.01 -13.72 3.06
N GLY A 357 -6.19 -12.95 3.79
CA GLY A 357 -6.26 -12.86 5.24
C GLY A 357 -7.60 -12.34 5.72
N ALA A 358 -8.10 -11.25 5.17
CA ALA A 358 -9.40 -10.70 5.56
C ALA A 358 -10.54 -11.72 5.38
N LEU A 359 -10.57 -12.44 4.25
CA LEU A 359 -11.56 -13.48 3.98
C LEU A 359 -11.43 -14.66 4.95
N LEU A 360 -10.22 -15.19 5.12
CA LEU A 360 -9.95 -16.32 6.01
C LEU A 360 -10.21 -15.95 7.47
N GLY A 361 -9.86 -14.74 7.90
CA GLY A 361 -10.08 -14.26 9.26
C GLY A 361 -11.55 -14.24 9.65
N GLY A 362 -12.40 -13.68 8.78
CA GLY A 362 -13.85 -13.71 8.98
C GLY A 362 -14.41 -15.13 9.03
N ALA A 363 -14.02 -15.99 8.08
CA ALA A 363 -14.49 -17.37 8.03
C ALA A 363 -14.03 -18.20 9.26
N LEU A 364 -12.76 -18.06 9.66
CA LEU A 364 -12.21 -18.74 10.83
C LEU A 364 -12.92 -18.30 12.12
N ALA A 365 -13.19 -17.00 12.28
CA ALA A 365 -13.91 -16.52 13.44
C ALA A 365 -15.35 -17.02 13.49
N ALA A 366 -16.03 -17.08 12.34
CA ALA A 366 -17.40 -17.56 12.25
C ALA A 366 -17.53 -19.06 12.59
N TRP A 367 -16.59 -19.90 12.14
CA TRP A 367 -16.67 -21.35 12.32
C TRP A 367 -16.01 -21.87 13.59
N PHE A 368 -14.93 -21.22 14.05
CA PHE A 368 -14.09 -21.70 15.14
C PHE A 368 -13.97 -20.70 16.31
N GLY A 369 -14.71 -19.59 16.25
CA GLY A 369 -14.78 -18.58 17.30
C GLY A 369 -13.78 -17.44 17.15
N ILE A 370 -14.03 -16.34 17.87
CA ILE A 370 -13.36 -15.04 17.66
C ILE A 370 -11.82 -15.05 17.80
N THR A 371 -11.25 -16.02 18.51
CA THR A 371 -9.79 -16.18 18.67
C THR A 371 -9.15 -17.13 17.66
N ALA A 372 -9.91 -17.81 16.80
CA ALA A 372 -9.34 -18.71 15.81
C ALA A 372 -8.38 -18.02 14.82
N PRO A 373 -8.67 -16.80 14.31
CA PRO A 373 -7.74 -16.11 13.42
C PRO A 373 -6.39 -15.82 14.07
N THR A 374 -6.34 -15.47 15.37
CA THR A 374 -5.09 -15.19 16.08
C THR A 374 -4.26 -16.45 16.32
N TRP A 375 -4.91 -17.59 16.62
CA TRP A 375 -4.23 -18.88 16.74
C TRP A 375 -3.65 -19.37 15.41
N VAL A 376 -4.43 -19.29 14.32
CA VAL A 376 -3.96 -19.67 12.99
C VAL A 376 -2.81 -18.77 12.56
N ALA A 377 -2.93 -17.45 12.74
CA ALA A 377 -1.87 -16.49 12.47
C ALA A 377 -0.58 -16.84 13.25
N PHE A 378 -0.69 -17.18 14.54
CA PHE A 378 0.44 -17.63 15.34
C PHE A 378 1.10 -18.88 14.76
N THR A 379 0.33 -19.92 14.42
CA THR A 379 0.88 -21.16 13.84
C THR A 379 1.60 -20.91 12.52
N VAL A 380 1.00 -20.11 11.63
CA VAL A 380 1.61 -19.73 10.35
C VAL A 380 2.92 -18.97 10.59
N MET A 381 2.95 -18.05 11.56
CA MET A 381 4.15 -17.29 11.89
C MET A 381 5.25 -18.11 12.57
N VAL A 382 4.91 -19.13 13.36
CA VAL A 382 5.92 -20.09 13.88
C VAL A 382 6.60 -20.84 12.75
N VAL A 383 5.82 -21.38 11.80
CA VAL A 383 6.36 -22.11 10.63
C VAL A 383 7.18 -21.17 9.75
N LEU A 384 6.68 -19.95 9.50
CA LEU A 384 7.41 -18.95 8.74
C LEU A 384 8.74 -18.58 9.42
N THR A 385 8.71 -18.34 10.73
CA THR A 385 9.91 -18.00 11.50
C THR A 385 10.95 -19.10 11.40
N ALA A 386 10.55 -20.36 11.62
CA ALA A 386 11.45 -21.50 11.56
C ALA A 386 12.09 -21.68 10.15
N THR A 387 11.30 -21.48 9.09
CA THR A 387 11.76 -21.69 7.71
C THR A 387 12.56 -20.52 7.14
N ALA A 388 12.21 -19.27 7.50
CA ALA A 388 12.90 -18.07 7.05
C ALA A 388 14.16 -17.75 7.87
N TRP A 389 14.31 -18.28 9.09
CA TRP A 389 15.41 -17.95 10.01
C TRP A 389 16.81 -18.03 9.37
N ARG A 390 17.10 -19.19 8.76
CA ARG A 390 18.41 -19.46 8.13
C ARG A 390 18.67 -18.60 6.90
N HIS A 391 17.61 -18.16 6.23
CA HIS A 391 17.70 -17.34 5.03
C HIS A 391 18.09 -15.89 5.35
N PHE A 392 17.58 -15.35 6.46
CA PHE A 392 17.97 -14.01 6.90
C PHE A 392 19.32 -13.97 7.59
N ALA A 393 19.80 -15.07 8.16
CA ALA A 393 21.17 -15.16 8.67
C ALA A 393 22.24 -14.88 7.59
N ALA A 394 21.93 -15.14 6.31
CA ALA A 394 22.82 -14.89 5.18
C ALA A 394 22.69 -13.48 4.57
N ALA A 395 21.77 -12.64 5.06
CA ALA A 395 21.45 -11.34 4.45
C ALA A 395 22.58 -10.29 4.57
N ASP A 396 23.52 -10.48 5.51
CA ASP A 396 24.68 -9.60 5.67
C ASP A 396 25.90 -10.05 4.84
N GLN A 397 25.84 -11.21 4.19
CA GLN A 397 26.93 -11.70 3.35
C GLN A 397 26.81 -11.11 1.94
N PRO A 398 27.88 -10.52 1.37
CA PRO A 398 27.86 -10.09 -0.02
C PRO A 398 27.58 -11.31 -0.91
N THR A 399 26.58 -11.22 -1.78
CA THR A 399 26.25 -12.26 -2.76
C THR A 399 27.41 -12.43 -3.74
N SER A 400 28.32 -13.35 -3.44
CA SER A 400 29.42 -13.76 -4.32
C SER A 400 29.01 -14.71 -5.45
N ASP A 401 27.76 -15.21 -5.44
CA ASP A 401 27.26 -16.21 -6.38
C ASP A 401 26.22 -15.66 -7.35
N GLN A 402 26.58 -14.63 -8.14
CA GLN A 402 25.92 -14.43 -9.44
C GLN A 402 26.95 -14.71 -10.55
N PRO A 403 26.69 -15.67 -11.45
CA PRO A 403 27.53 -15.83 -12.63
C PRO A 403 27.45 -14.53 -13.43
N ALA A 404 28.60 -13.93 -13.71
CA ALA A 404 28.72 -12.78 -14.59
C ALA A 404 28.06 -13.12 -15.94
N THR A 405 26.83 -12.68 -16.15
CA THR A 405 26.17 -12.79 -17.44
C THR A 405 26.80 -11.77 -18.38
N GLY A 406 27.81 -12.24 -19.12
CA GLY A 406 28.16 -11.83 -20.49
C GLY A 406 28.46 -10.35 -20.70
N GLN A 407 29.71 -9.96 -20.54
CA GLN A 407 30.28 -8.97 -21.45
C GLN A 407 30.36 -9.62 -22.84
N PRO A 408 29.83 -8.99 -23.91
CA PRO A 408 30.18 -9.43 -25.25
C PRO A 408 31.65 -9.13 -25.47
N THR A 409 32.47 -10.17 -25.58
CA THR A 409 33.83 -10.07 -26.11
C THR A 409 33.71 -9.53 -27.54
N SER A 410 34.10 -8.28 -27.72
CA SER A 410 34.47 -7.74 -29.02
C SER A 410 35.72 -8.49 -29.49
N ALA A 411 35.58 -9.27 -30.55
CA ALA A 411 36.66 -9.70 -31.41
C ALA A 411 36.28 -9.34 -32.85
#